data_AF-A0A9W6LCH4-F1
#
_entry.id   AF-A0A9W6LCH4-F1
#
_cell.length_a   1.000
_cell.length_b   1.000
_cell.length_c   1.000
_cell.angle_alpha   90.00
_cell.angle_beta   90.00
_cell.angle_gamma   90.00
#
_symmetry.space_group_name_H-M   'P 1'
#
loop_
_entity.id
_entity.type
_entity.pdbx_description
1 polymer ?
#
loop_
_entity_poly.entity_id
_entity_poly.type
_entity_poly.pdbx_seq_one_letter_code
_entity_poly.pdbx_strand_id
1 'polypeptide(L)'
;MISLDLAFVIQFVNFLVLLLILNIFLYKPIRKIMADRKAQIDGAKERAAAVDKDVQEKMALYEARLREIKAKANAERETLRNSALQEEAAVIEKARKEAADSLSSIKNRVAKEAADAKELLAAQVRTLSLEICEKVLGRSL
;
A
#
# COMPACT_ATOMS: atom_id res chain seq x y z
N MET A 1 1.54 26.57 99.57
CA MET A 1 0.36 27.16 98.92
C MET A 1 0.70 27.26 97.44
N ILE A 2 -0.04 26.57 96.58
CA ILE A 2 0.11 26.74 95.13
C ILE A 2 -0.63 28.04 94.82
N SER A 3 0.06 29.16 94.99
CA SER A 3 -0.37 30.40 94.37
C SER A 3 -0.24 30.18 92.87
N LEU A 4 -1.37 30.11 92.16
CA LEU A 4 -1.36 30.37 90.72
C LEU A 4 -0.92 31.83 90.57
N ASP A 5 0.40 32.01 90.54
CA ASP A 5 1.01 33.31 90.47
C ASP A 5 0.76 33.90 89.09
N LEU A 6 0.59 35.22 89.04
CA LEU A 6 0.51 36.02 87.81
C LEU A 6 1.64 35.64 86.82
N ALA A 7 2.79 35.21 87.34
CA ALA A 7 3.90 34.66 86.57
C ALA A 7 3.55 33.42 85.73
N PHE A 8 2.72 32.49 86.24
CA PHE A 8 2.26 31.32 85.48
C PHE A 8 1.35 31.74 84.32
N VAL A 9 0.46 32.71 84.55
CA VAL A 9 -0.41 33.26 83.49
C VAL A 9 0.44 33.97 82.43
N ILE A 10 1.43 34.78 82.83
CA ILE A 10 2.35 35.45 81.91
C ILE A 10 3.17 34.43 81.10
N GLN A 11 3.67 33.36 81.73
CA GLN A 11 4.41 32.30 81.05
C GLN A 11 3.53 31.54 80.06
N PHE A 12 2.28 31.26 80.41
CA PHE A 12 1.32 30.62 79.51
C PHE A 12 1.00 31.50 78.29
N VAL A 13 0.79 32.81 78.51
CA VAL A 13 0.62 33.78 77.41
C VAL A 13 1.87 33.84 76.53
N ASN A 14 3.08 33.84 77.12
CA ASN A 14 4.33 33.80 76.37
C ASN A 14 4.44 32.53 75.49
N PHE A 15 4.08 31.36 76.04
CA PHE A 15 4.03 30.12 75.30
C PHE A 15 3.02 30.15 74.15
N LEU A 16 1.82 30.71 74.36
CA LEU A 16 0.83 30.88 73.29
C LEU A 16 1.34 31.81 72.18
N VAL A 17 1.97 32.93 72.53
CA VAL A 17 2.57 33.86 71.56
C VAL A 17 3.65 33.15 70.76
N LEU A 18 4.53 32.37 71.41
CA LEU A 18 5.55 31.58 70.73
C LEU A 18 4.94 30.54 69.78
N LEU A 19 3.87 29.86 70.20
CA LEU A 19 3.16 28.88 69.37
C LEU A 19 2.54 29.54 68.14
N LEU A 20 1.93 30.72 68.30
CA LEU A 20 1.39 31.50 67.18
C LEU A 20 2.49 31.94 66.21
N ILE A 21 3.61 32.45 66.72
CA ILE A 21 4.77 32.82 65.89
C ILE A 21 5.27 31.58 65.13
N LEU A 22 5.47 30.45 65.80
CA LEU A 22 5.97 29.22 65.19
C LEU A 22 5.00 28.64 64.15
N ASN A 23 3.69 28.74 64.39
CA ASN A 23 2.65 28.34 63.44
C ASN A 23 2.74 29.16 62.14
N ILE A 24 2.89 30.47 62.26
CA ILE A 24 2.94 31.38 61.12
C ILE A 24 4.29 31.28 60.38
N PHE A 25 5.40 31.29 61.12
CA PHE A 25 6.76 31.34 60.55
C PHE A 25 7.32 29.99 60.13
N LEU A 26 6.87 28.87 60.71
CA LEU A 26 7.52 27.57 60.49
C LEU A 26 6.54 26.52 59.97
N TYR A 27 5.44 26.24 60.67
CA TYR A 27 4.54 25.15 60.27
C TYR A 27 3.82 25.42 58.96
N LYS A 28 3.30 26.65 58.75
CA LYS A 28 2.64 27.04 57.50
C LYS A 28 3.58 27.00 56.28
N PRO A 29 4.79 27.59 56.29
CA PRO A 29 5.69 27.51 55.14
C PRO A 29 6.23 26.10 54.90
N ILE A 30 6.53 25.31 55.93
CA ILE A 30 6.97 23.92 55.75
C ILE A 30 5.89 23.09 55.07
N ARG A 31 4.63 23.18 55.53
CA ARG A 31 3.51 22.47 54.90
C ARG A 31 3.31 22.89 53.45
N LYS A 32 3.45 24.19 53.15
CA LYS A 32 3.36 24.70 51.77
C LYS A 32 4.45 24.09 50.88
N ILE A 33 5.71 24.08 51.32
CA ILE A 33 6.83 23.49 50.55
C ILE A 33 6.61 21.99 50.33
N MET A 34 6.11 21.26 51.34
CA MET A 34 5.79 19.84 51.17
C MET A 34 4.66 19.61 50.17
N ALA A 35 3.60 20.44 50.21
CA ALA A 35 2.49 20.37 49.25
C ALA A 35 2.96 20.71 47.83
N ASP A 36 3.76 21.76 47.67
CA ASP A 36 4.33 22.16 46.38
C ASP A 36 5.23 21.07 45.80
N ARG A 37 6.11 20.46 46.63
CA ARG A 37 6.93 19.31 46.21
C ARG A 37 6.09 18.13 45.79
N LYS A 38 5.04 17.79 46.56
CA LYS A 38 4.14 16.69 46.23
C LYS A 38 3.41 16.96 44.91
N ALA A 39 2.89 18.17 44.71
CA ALA A 39 2.22 18.57 43.48
C ALA A 39 3.16 18.52 42.26
N GLN A 40 4.43 18.94 42.41
CA GLN A 40 5.41 18.83 41.33
C GLN A 40 5.72 17.39 40.96
N ILE A 41 5.88 16.51 41.94
CA ILE A 41 6.15 15.08 41.69
C ILE A 41 4.95 14.40 41.04
N ASP A 42 3.76 14.61 41.58
CA ASP A 42 2.54 14.01 41.07
C ASP A 42 2.25 14.53 39.64
N GLY A 43 2.40 15.83 39.40
CA GLY A 43 2.27 16.41 38.06
C GLY A 43 3.37 16.00 37.08
N ALA A 44 4.59 15.70 37.55
CA ALA A 44 5.63 15.11 36.70
C ALA A 44 5.28 13.68 36.29
N LYS A 45 4.75 12.87 37.22
CA LYS A 45 4.28 11.50 36.94
C LYS A 45 3.11 11.49 35.96
N GLU A 46 2.13 12.36 36.15
CA GLU A 46 0.99 12.48 35.23
C GLU A 46 1.43 12.85 33.82
N ARG A 47 2.35 13.83 33.68
CA ARG A 47 2.91 14.20 32.38
C ARG A 47 3.68 13.06 31.73
N ALA A 48 4.49 12.33 32.48
CA ALA A 48 5.19 11.15 31.96
C ALA A 48 4.20 10.10 31.46
N ALA A 49 3.18 9.76 32.26
CA ALA A 49 2.14 8.81 31.86
C ALA A 49 1.34 9.26 30.63
N ALA A 50 1.04 10.56 30.51
CA ALA A 50 0.37 11.12 29.35
C ALA A 50 1.23 11.02 28.08
N VAL A 51 2.53 11.32 28.19
CA VAL A 51 3.48 11.18 27.08
C VAL A 51 3.62 9.72 26.65
N ASP A 52 3.76 8.79 27.60
CA ASP A 52 3.85 7.35 27.28
C ASP A 52 2.59 6.87 26.56
N LYS A 53 1.41 7.32 27.00
CA LYS A 53 0.14 6.99 26.34
C LYS A 53 0.05 7.57 24.93
N ASP A 54 0.43 8.83 24.73
CA ASP A 54 0.45 9.47 23.40
C ASP A 54 1.44 8.77 22.45
N VAL A 55 2.60 8.37 22.95
CA VAL A 55 3.58 7.58 22.19
C VAL A 55 3.00 6.23 21.79
N GLN A 56 2.39 5.50 22.72
CA GLN A 56 1.76 4.21 22.43
C GLN A 56 0.63 4.34 21.39
N GLU A 57 -0.21 5.37 21.51
CA GLU A 57 -1.30 5.63 20.57
C GLU A 57 -0.76 5.97 19.18
N LYS A 58 0.25 6.83 19.09
CA LYS A 58 0.91 7.18 17.83
C LYS A 58 1.61 6.00 17.19
N MET A 59 2.27 5.15 17.98
CA MET A 59 2.89 3.92 17.48
C MET A 59 1.83 2.95 16.94
N ALA A 60 0.72 2.74 17.67
CA ALA A 60 -0.37 1.89 17.20
C ALA A 60 -0.99 2.42 15.90
N LEU A 61 -1.21 3.73 15.80
CA LEU A 61 -1.71 4.38 14.59
C LEU A 61 -0.72 4.21 13.42
N TYR A 62 0.57 4.39 13.68
CA TYR A 62 1.62 4.24 12.68
C TYR A 62 1.69 2.81 12.15
N GLU A 63 1.67 1.80 13.03
CA GLU A 63 1.63 0.40 12.64
C GLU A 63 0.37 0.03 11.86
N ALA A 64 -0.79 0.55 12.27
CA ALA A 64 -2.04 0.36 11.55
C ALA A 64 -1.97 0.93 10.13
N ARG A 65 -1.49 2.18 9.99
CA ARG A 65 -1.29 2.81 8.68
C ARG A 65 -0.28 2.05 7.82
N LEU A 66 0.81 1.56 8.40
CA LEU A 66 1.80 0.78 7.68
C LEU A 66 1.22 -0.54 7.16
N ARG A 67 0.41 -1.24 7.98
CA ARG A 67 -0.31 -2.44 7.55
C ARG A 67 -1.29 -2.13 6.43
N GLU A 68 -2.06 -1.05 6.55
CA GLU A 68 -3.02 -0.62 5.52
C GLU A 68 -2.33 -0.28 4.19
N ILE A 69 -1.23 0.48 4.22
CA ILE A 69 -0.46 0.84 3.02
C ILE A 69 0.10 -0.42 2.36
N LYS A 70 0.68 -1.36 3.14
CA LYS A 70 1.17 -2.63 2.59
C LYS A 70 0.06 -3.45 1.96
N ALA A 71 -1.12 -3.51 2.59
CA ALA A 71 -2.27 -4.23 2.04
C ALA A 71 -2.74 -3.59 0.72
N LYS A 72 -2.86 -2.26 0.67
CA LYS A 72 -3.22 -1.51 -0.55
C LYS A 72 -2.20 -1.72 -1.67
N ALA A 73 -0.91 -1.60 -1.37
CA ALA A 73 0.16 -1.81 -2.35
C ALA A 73 0.15 -3.24 -2.91
N ASN A 74 -0.08 -4.25 -2.07
CA ASN A 74 -0.21 -5.63 -2.53
C ASN A 74 -1.44 -5.82 -3.41
N ALA A 75 -2.60 -5.29 -3.02
CA ALA A 75 -3.83 -5.38 -3.81
C ALA A 75 -3.71 -4.67 -5.17
N GLU A 76 -3.07 -3.49 -5.20
CA GLU A 76 -2.80 -2.76 -6.44
C GLU A 76 -1.82 -3.53 -7.33
N ARG A 77 -0.75 -4.10 -6.76
CA ARG A 77 0.21 -4.92 -7.50
C ARG A 77 -0.43 -6.18 -8.07
N GLU A 78 -1.33 -6.82 -7.33
CA GLU A 78 -2.09 -7.98 -7.80
C GLU A 78 -3.05 -7.60 -8.92
N THR A 79 -3.74 -6.47 -8.79
CA THR A 79 -4.63 -5.93 -9.84
C THR A 79 -3.85 -5.63 -11.11
N LEU A 80 -2.73 -4.92 -11.02
CA LEU A 80 -1.86 -4.63 -12.16
C LEU A 80 -1.32 -5.91 -12.81
N ARG A 81 -0.93 -6.91 -12.01
CA ARG A 81 -0.46 -8.19 -12.51
C ARG A 81 -1.56 -8.94 -13.26
N ASN A 82 -2.78 -8.96 -12.73
CA ASN A 82 -3.91 -9.61 -13.38
C ASN A 82 -4.30 -8.90 -14.69
N SER A 83 -4.32 -7.56 -14.70
CA SER A 83 -4.55 -6.79 -15.92
C SER A 83 -3.47 -7.05 -16.97
N ALA A 84 -2.19 -7.08 -16.56
CA ALA A 84 -1.09 -7.41 -17.47
C ALA A 84 -1.20 -8.81 -18.06
N LEU A 85 -1.58 -9.81 -17.25
CA LEU A 85 -1.81 -11.18 -17.74
C LEU A 85 -2.99 -11.27 -18.71
N GLN A 86 -4.07 -10.52 -18.45
CA GLN A 86 -5.21 -10.45 -19.37
C GLN A 86 -4.83 -9.79 -20.69
N GLU A 87 -4.07 -8.70 -20.64
CA GLU A 87 -3.59 -8.01 -21.83
C GLU A 87 -2.61 -8.87 -22.62
N GLU A 88 -1.68 -9.56 -21.96
CA GLU A 88 -0.77 -10.53 -22.58
C GLU A 88 -1.56 -11.63 -23.30
N ALA A 89 -2.55 -12.22 -22.63
CA ALA A 89 -3.41 -13.23 -23.24
C ALA A 89 -4.18 -12.68 -24.45
N ALA A 90 -4.70 -11.46 -24.36
CA ALA A 90 -5.42 -10.80 -25.46
C ALA A 90 -4.51 -10.52 -26.67
N VAL A 91 -3.27 -10.08 -26.43
CA VAL A 91 -2.27 -9.83 -27.48
C VAL A 91 -1.86 -11.14 -28.16
N ILE A 92 -1.59 -12.20 -27.38
CA ILE A 92 -1.26 -13.52 -27.93
C ILE A 92 -2.42 -14.06 -28.76
N GLU A 93 -3.65 -13.94 -28.27
CA GLU A 93 -4.84 -14.41 -29.00
C GLU A 93 -5.06 -13.63 -30.29
N LYS A 94 -4.85 -12.31 -30.28
CA LYS A 94 -4.90 -11.48 -31.48
C LYS A 94 -3.83 -11.90 -32.49
N ALA A 95 -2.59 -12.08 -32.05
CA ALA A 95 -1.50 -12.53 -32.91
C ALA A 95 -1.77 -13.92 -33.51
N ARG A 96 -2.37 -14.84 -32.73
CA ARG A 96 -2.79 -16.16 -33.22
C ARG A 96 -3.87 -16.06 -34.29
N LYS A 97 -4.88 -15.20 -34.10
CA LYS A 97 -5.92 -14.96 -35.11
C LYS A 97 -5.35 -14.37 -36.38
N GLU A 98 -4.51 -13.34 -36.28
CA GLU A 98 -3.85 -12.73 -37.44
C GLU A 98 -2.98 -13.74 -38.19
N ALA A 99 -2.24 -14.60 -37.49
CA ALA A 99 -1.47 -15.68 -38.09
C ALA A 99 -2.36 -16.73 -38.79
N ALA A 100 -3.48 -17.11 -38.17
CA ALA A 100 -4.44 -18.05 -38.75
C ALA A 100 -5.11 -17.48 -40.01
N ASP A 101 -5.51 -16.21 -39.98
CA ASP A 101 -6.10 -15.50 -41.11
C ASP A 101 -5.09 -15.36 -42.27
N SER A 102 -3.84 -15.00 -41.95
CA SER A 102 -2.76 -14.94 -42.92
C SER A 102 -2.52 -16.31 -43.57
N LEU A 103 -2.43 -17.38 -42.77
CA LEU A 103 -2.27 -18.75 -43.29
C LEU A 103 -3.44 -19.17 -44.19
N SER A 104 -4.67 -18.84 -43.80
CA SER A 104 -5.87 -19.10 -44.60
C SER A 104 -5.81 -18.34 -45.93
N SER A 105 -5.44 -17.06 -45.90
CA SER A 105 -5.30 -16.24 -47.11
C SER A 105 -4.23 -16.78 -48.06
N ILE A 106 -3.08 -17.24 -47.53
CA ILE A 106 -2.00 -17.84 -48.31
C ILE A 106 -2.48 -19.16 -48.93
N LYS A 107 -3.14 -20.03 -48.17
CA LYS A 107 -3.70 -21.28 -48.71
C LYS A 107 -4.68 -21.03 -49.84
N ASN A 108 -5.57 -20.04 -49.69
CA ASN A 108 -6.53 -19.68 -50.74
C ASN A 108 -5.84 -19.14 -51.99
N ARG A 109 -4.80 -18.30 -51.83
CA ARG A 109 -3.99 -17.81 -52.95
C ARG A 109 -3.27 -18.93 -53.68
N VAL A 110 -2.60 -19.83 -52.95
CA VAL A 110 -1.90 -20.99 -53.51
C VAL A 110 -2.88 -21.91 -54.24
N ALA A 111 -4.06 -22.16 -53.68
CA ALA A 111 -5.08 -22.98 -54.35
C ALA A 111 -5.56 -22.34 -55.65
N LYS A 112 -5.74 -21.01 -55.68
CA LYS A 112 -6.11 -20.26 -56.89
C LYS A 112 -4.99 -20.30 -57.94
N GLU A 113 -3.76 -20.00 -57.55
CA GLU A 113 -2.60 -20.05 -58.45
C GLU A 113 -2.39 -21.46 -59.03
N ALA A 114 -2.61 -22.52 -58.24
CA ALA A 114 -2.55 -23.90 -58.72
C ALA A 114 -3.67 -24.23 -59.72
N ALA A 115 -4.88 -23.72 -59.51
CA ALA A 115 -5.98 -23.88 -60.45
C ALA A 115 -5.71 -23.15 -61.77
N ASP A 116 -5.27 -21.89 -61.71
CA ASP A 116 -4.91 -21.07 -62.86
C ASP A 116 -3.77 -21.73 -63.67
N ALA A 117 -2.73 -22.21 -63.00
CA ALA A 117 -1.62 -22.93 -63.64
C ALA A 117 -2.08 -24.22 -64.33
N LYS A 118 -3.02 -24.95 -63.71
CA LYS A 118 -3.57 -26.19 -64.29
C LYS A 118 -4.38 -25.91 -65.56
N GLU A 119 -5.17 -24.84 -65.58
CA GLU A 119 -5.92 -24.42 -66.77
C GLU A 119 -4.97 -23.99 -67.90
N LEU A 120 -3.92 -23.24 -67.56
CA LEU A 120 -2.92 -22.77 -68.51
C LEU A 120 -2.10 -23.94 -69.10
N LEU A 121 -1.74 -24.94 -68.28
CA LEU A 121 -1.14 -26.18 -68.77
C LEU A 121 -2.09 -26.97 -69.66
N ALA A 122 -3.38 -27.07 -69.32
CA ALA A 122 -4.35 -27.78 -70.16
C ALA A 122 -4.52 -27.13 -71.54
N ALA A 123 -4.46 -25.79 -71.61
CA ALA A 123 -4.42 -25.06 -72.87
C ALA A 123 -3.14 -25.37 -73.67
N GLN A 124 -1.96 -25.32 -73.02
CA GLN A 124 -0.69 -25.65 -73.68
C GLN A 124 -0.64 -27.10 -74.18
N VAL A 125 -1.16 -28.07 -73.41
CA VAL A 125 -1.22 -29.47 -73.82
C VAL A 125 -2.06 -29.64 -75.08
N ARG A 126 -3.18 -28.91 -75.23
CA ARG A 126 -3.99 -28.95 -76.46
C ARG A 126 -3.21 -28.40 -77.65
N THR A 127 -2.54 -27.27 -77.50
CA THR A 127 -1.71 -26.67 -78.56
C THR A 127 -0.58 -27.60 -78.97
N LEU A 128 0.15 -28.16 -77.99
CA LEU A 128 1.26 -29.09 -78.26
C LEU A 128 0.75 -30.38 -78.94
N SER A 129 -0.43 -30.87 -78.55
CA SER A 129 -1.05 -32.04 -79.17
C SER A 129 -1.42 -31.80 -80.64
N LEU A 130 -1.89 -30.59 -80.98
CA LEU A 130 -2.16 -30.18 -82.36
C LEU A 130 -0.86 -30.10 -83.17
N GLU A 131 0.19 -29.47 -82.64
CA GLU A 131 1.50 -29.39 -83.30
C GLU A 131 2.12 -30.77 -83.55
N ILE A 132 2.00 -31.69 -82.58
CA ILE A 132 2.45 -33.08 -82.75
C ILE A 132 1.64 -33.78 -83.85
N CYS A 133 0.31 -33.62 -83.86
CA CYS A 133 -0.53 -34.21 -84.91
C CYS A 133 -0.18 -33.67 -86.30
N GLU A 134 0.03 -32.36 -86.47
CA GLU A 134 0.47 -31.77 -87.74
C GLU A 134 1.83 -32.32 -88.18
N LYS A 135 2.81 -32.42 -87.27
CA LYS A 135 4.14 -32.97 -87.60
C LYS A 135 4.10 -34.45 -87.99
N VAL A 136 3.25 -35.25 -87.37
CA VAL A 136 3.12 -36.69 -87.65
C VAL A 136 2.32 -36.96 -88.92
N LEU A 137 1.28 -36.16 -89.20
CA LEU A 137 0.43 -36.31 -90.39
C LEU A 137 1.01 -35.65 -91.65
N GLY A 138 2.04 -34.81 -91.52
CA GLY A 138 2.77 -34.23 -92.66
C GLY A 138 1.98 -33.24 -93.51
N ARG A 139 0.79 -32.82 -93.06
CA ARG A 139 0.00 -31.71 -93.63
C ARG A 139 -0.65 -30.91 -92.50
N SER A 140 -0.80 -29.61 -92.72
CA SER A 140 -1.50 -28.71 -91.79
C SER A 140 -2.99 -29.06 -91.69
N LEU A 141 -3.57 -28.90 -90.50
CA LEU A 141 -5.00 -29.11 -90.22
C LEU A 141 -5.73 -27.79 -90.02
#